data_AF-Q28QW0-F1
#
_entry.id   AF-Q28QW0-F1
#
_cell.length_a   1.000
_cell.length_b   1.000
_cell.length_c   1.000
_cell.angle_alpha   90.00
_cell.angle_beta   90.00
_cell.angle_gamma   90.00
#
_symmetry.space_group_name_H-M   'P 1'
#
loop_
_entity.id
_entity.type
_entity.pdbx_description
1 polymer ?
#
loop_
_entity_poly.entity_id
_entity_poly.type
_entity_poly.pdbx_seq_one_letter_code
_entity_poly.pdbx_strand_id
1 'polypeptide(L)'
;MLVFWKARLVLLAVPKTGTTALEDALLPHADSAILNPPQQKHCTVRRYRTQLQPFFEQRGQRKLELMAVVREPVDWLSSWYRYRARDQIVGHANSTAEVTFDTFVDAWLQDDPPDYAKVGRQSRFVSEGDGSLGVDHLFRHDQLHEAVAFLEDRVQATLDVGRSNVSPARDAVLSAEMEARLHAEAPEEFALWARLGG
;
A
#
# COMPACT_ATOMS: atom_id res chain seq x y z
N MET A 1 -6.95 -2.85 7.43
CA MET A 1 -8.01 -1.98 6.88
C MET A 1 -8.90 -1.55 8.03
N LEU A 2 -9.16 -0.26 8.16
CA LEU A 2 -9.97 0.31 9.24
C LEU A 2 -11.21 1.00 8.66
N VAL A 3 -12.34 0.92 9.36
CA VAL A 3 -13.62 1.49 8.97
C VAL A 3 -14.13 2.42 10.06
N PHE A 4 -14.56 3.62 9.65
CA PHE A 4 -15.07 4.69 10.51
C PHE A 4 -16.43 5.15 9.96
N TRP A 5 -17.54 4.59 10.46
CA TRP A 5 -18.88 4.97 10.02
C TRP A 5 -19.21 6.41 10.38
N LYS A 6 -18.82 6.88 11.57
CA LYS A 6 -19.07 8.28 11.98
C LYS A 6 -18.31 9.27 11.08
N ALA A 7 -17.05 8.99 10.78
CA ALA A 7 -16.21 9.80 9.90
C ALA A 7 -16.46 9.54 8.40
N ARG A 8 -17.37 8.60 8.08
CA ARG A 8 -17.69 8.14 6.73
C ARG A 8 -16.47 7.74 5.90
N LEU A 9 -15.51 7.04 6.51
CA LEU A 9 -14.21 6.78 5.91
C LEU A 9 -13.81 5.29 6.05
N VAL A 10 -13.12 4.77 5.04
CA VAL A 10 -12.39 3.50 5.11
C VAL A 10 -10.93 3.73 4.75
N LEU A 11 -10.02 3.34 5.64
CA LEU A 11 -8.59 3.33 5.38
C LEU A 11 -8.17 1.97 4.83
N LEU A 12 -7.87 1.93 3.52
CA LEU A 12 -7.33 0.75 2.86
C LEU A 12 -5.86 0.55 3.22
N ALA A 13 -5.50 -0.69 3.56
CA ALA A 13 -4.14 -1.04 3.93
C ALA A 13 -3.35 -1.50 2.70
N VAL A 14 -2.79 -0.56 1.93
CA VAL A 14 -1.84 -0.88 0.86
C VAL A 14 -0.60 -1.56 1.48
N PRO A 15 -0.16 -2.72 0.97
CA PRO A 15 1.04 -3.37 1.50
C PRO A 15 2.29 -2.49 1.41
N LYS A 16 3.15 -2.55 2.43
CA LYS A 16 4.50 -1.95 2.44
C LYS A 16 4.59 -0.43 2.34
N THR A 17 3.48 0.27 2.59
CA THR A 17 3.42 1.73 2.67
C THR A 17 3.60 2.27 4.09
N GLY A 18 4.28 1.52 4.98
CA GLY A 18 4.71 2.01 6.29
C GLY A 18 3.57 2.36 7.28
N THR A 19 2.32 2.03 6.97
CA THR A 19 1.14 2.47 7.72
C THR A 19 0.87 1.70 9.02
N THR A 20 1.81 0.90 9.53
CA THR A 20 1.60 0.15 10.79
C THR A 20 1.42 1.08 11.98
N ALA A 21 2.30 2.06 12.17
CA ALA A 21 2.14 3.06 13.25
C ALA A 21 0.81 3.81 13.13
N LEU A 22 0.44 4.17 11.90
CA LEU A 22 -0.80 4.87 11.62
C LEU A 22 -2.02 3.98 11.96
N GLU A 23 -1.98 2.71 11.59
CA GLU A 23 -3.02 1.73 11.92
C GLU A 23 -3.15 1.54 13.44
N ASP A 24 -2.03 1.40 14.14
CA ASP A 24 -2.00 1.20 15.60
C ASP A 24 -2.59 2.42 16.35
N ALA A 25 -2.22 3.64 15.92
CA ALA A 25 -2.75 4.88 16.50
C ALA A 25 -4.25 5.08 16.21
N LEU A 26 -4.73 4.63 15.06
CA LEU A 26 -6.13 4.76 14.65
C LEU A 26 -7.05 3.66 15.19
N LEU A 27 -6.51 2.50 15.56
CA LEU A 27 -7.29 1.34 15.96
C LEU A 27 -8.31 1.65 17.09
N PRO A 28 -7.99 2.45 18.13
CA PRO A 28 -8.95 2.83 19.16
C PRO A 28 -10.13 3.67 18.66
N HIS A 29 -9.98 4.32 17.51
CA HIS A 29 -10.99 5.21 16.90
C HIS A 29 -11.82 4.51 15.81
N ALA A 30 -11.41 3.32 15.38
CA ALA A 30 -12.09 2.57 14.32
C ALA A 30 -13.33 1.86 14.87
N ASP A 31 -14.43 1.95 14.12
CA ASP A 31 -15.65 1.20 14.43
C ASP A 31 -15.54 -0.28 14.02
N SER A 32 -14.66 -0.57 13.04
CA SER A 32 -14.33 -1.93 12.63
C SER A 32 -12.93 -2.01 12.04
N ALA A 33 -12.28 -3.17 12.21
CA ALA A 33 -10.93 -3.42 11.73
C ALA A 33 -10.78 -4.82 11.14
N ILE A 34 -10.16 -4.91 9.97
CA ILE A 34 -9.66 -6.16 9.38
C ILE A 34 -8.15 -6.12 9.42
N LEU A 35 -7.58 -6.86 10.39
CA LEU A 35 -6.15 -6.89 10.66
C LEU A 35 -5.49 -8.15 10.10
N ASN A 36 -6.18 -9.29 10.12
CA ASN A 36 -5.67 -10.59 9.67
C ASN A 36 -6.78 -11.47 9.05
N PRO A 37 -6.40 -12.46 8.21
CA PRO A 37 -5.06 -12.67 7.66
C PRO A 37 -4.68 -11.57 6.64
N PRO A 38 -3.38 -11.43 6.25
CA PRO A 38 -2.93 -10.36 5.35
C PRO A 38 -3.72 -10.27 4.04
N GLN A 39 -4.14 -11.40 3.49
CA GLN A 39 -4.96 -11.48 2.28
C GLN A 39 -6.32 -10.81 2.43
N GLN A 40 -6.86 -10.72 3.66
CA GLN A 40 -8.10 -9.99 3.95
C GLN A 40 -7.83 -8.53 4.31
N LYS A 41 -6.72 -8.25 5.00
CA LYS A 41 -6.31 -6.89 5.37
C LYS A 41 -6.00 -6.03 4.14
N HIS A 42 -5.25 -6.57 3.19
CA HIS A 42 -4.81 -5.88 1.97
C HIS A 42 -5.89 -5.95 0.88
N CYS A 43 -6.99 -5.24 1.13
CA CYS A 43 -8.15 -5.19 0.25
C CYS A 43 -7.97 -4.10 -0.82
N THR A 44 -7.94 -4.49 -2.10
CA THR A 44 -7.94 -3.54 -3.22
C THR A 44 -9.27 -2.80 -3.31
N VAL A 45 -9.29 -1.65 -3.97
CA VAL A 45 -10.53 -0.90 -4.27
C VAL A 45 -11.58 -1.80 -4.92
N ARG A 46 -11.21 -2.50 -6.00
CA ARG A 46 -12.14 -3.42 -6.69
C ARG A 46 -12.74 -4.46 -5.74
N ARG A 47 -11.94 -5.02 -4.83
CA ARG A 47 -12.42 -6.01 -3.87
C ARG A 47 -13.32 -5.38 -2.81
N TYR A 48 -12.98 -4.19 -2.32
CA TYR A 48 -13.84 -3.43 -1.42
C TYR A 48 -15.21 -3.19 -2.07
N ARG A 49 -15.25 -2.63 -3.28
CA ARG A 49 -16.49 -2.30 -4.01
C ARG A 49 -17.38 -3.52 -4.22
N THR A 50 -16.79 -4.65 -4.61
CA THR A 50 -17.56 -5.87 -4.96
C THR A 50 -17.96 -6.71 -3.75
N GLN A 51 -17.14 -6.78 -2.69
CA GLN A 51 -17.36 -7.73 -1.59
C GLN A 51 -17.74 -7.06 -0.27
N LEU A 52 -17.24 -5.86 0.02
CA LEU A 52 -17.35 -5.26 1.36
C LEU A 52 -18.30 -4.07 1.39
N GLN A 53 -18.34 -3.29 0.31
CA GLN A 53 -19.24 -2.15 0.17
C GLN A 53 -20.72 -2.48 0.42
N PRO A 54 -21.27 -3.61 -0.09
CA PRO A 54 -22.67 -3.94 0.16
C PRO A 54 -23.00 -4.11 1.65
N PHE A 55 -22.03 -4.61 2.43
CA PHE A 55 -22.17 -4.80 3.86
C PHE A 55 -21.93 -3.49 4.63
N PHE A 56 -20.80 -2.81 4.40
CA PHE A 56 -20.43 -1.61 5.15
C PHE A 56 -21.29 -0.39 4.83
N GLU A 57 -21.78 -0.27 3.60
CA GLU A 57 -22.55 0.91 3.15
C GLU A 57 -24.05 0.65 3.08
N GLN A 58 -24.54 -0.46 3.63
CA GLN A 58 -25.96 -0.86 3.55
C GLN A 58 -26.48 -0.82 2.09
N ARG A 59 -25.75 -1.48 1.18
CA ARG A 59 -26.01 -1.44 -0.27
C ARG A 59 -26.04 -0.03 -0.87
N GLY A 60 -25.16 0.86 -0.38
CA GLY A 60 -24.94 2.20 -0.92
C GLY A 60 -25.77 3.31 -0.26
N GLN A 61 -26.59 2.99 0.74
CA GLN A 61 -27.37 4.00 1.49
C GLN A 61 -26.48 4.89 2.37
N ARG A 62 -25.31 4.40 2.77
CA ARG A 62 -24.33 5.14 3.60
C ARG A 62 -22.96 5.08 2.97
N LYS A 63 -22.76 5.83 1.88
CA LYS A 63 -21.49 5.89 1.16
C LYS A 63 -20.34 6.27 2.10
N LEU A 64 -19.29 5.46 2.10
CA LEU A 64 -18.02 5.72 2.76
C LEU A 64 -17.01 6.16 1.70
N GLU A 65 -16.17 7.11 2.08
CA GLU A 65 -15.02 7.53 1.29
C GLU A 65 -13.85 6.57 1.53
N LEU A 66 -13.08 6.31 0.48
CA LEU A 66 -11.90 5.45 0.54
C LEU A 66 -10.65 6.31 0.64
N MET A 67 -9.79 5.98 1.60
CA MET A 67 -8.47 6.56 1.76
C MET A 67 -7.39 5.49 1.58
N ALA A 68 -6.28 5.86 0.94
CA ALA A 68 -5.07 5.05 0.88
C ALA A 68 -3.81 5.90 1.01
N VAL A 69 -2.72 5.24 1.41
CA VAL A 69 -1.36 5.80 1.33
C VAL A 69 -0.59 4.95 0.32
N VAL A 70 0.10 5.61 -0.61
CA VAL A 70 1.04 4.99 -1.55
C VAL A 70 2.45 5.47 -1.27
N ARG A 71 3.43 4.73 -1.78
CA ARG A 71 4.85 5.00 -1.59
C ARG A 71 5.52 5.17 -2.96
N GLU A 72 6.61 5.94 -3.00
CA GLU A 72 7.44 6.09 -4.19
C GLU A 72 7.74 4.69 -4.79
N PRO A 73 7.52 4.46 -6.10
CA PRO A 73 7.57 3.12 -6.68
C PRO A 73 8.85 2.33 -6.40
N VAL A 74 10.03 2.94 -6.51
CA VAL A 74 11.32 2.26 -6.26
C VAL A 74 11.46 1.93 -4.77
N ASP A 75 11.13 2.87 -3.89
CA ASP A 75 11.19 2.69 -2.44
C ASP A 75 10.15 1.65 -1.94
N TRP A 76 9.01 1.53 -2.63
CA TRP A 76 8.01 0.50 -2.39
C TRP A 76 8.53 -0.89 -2.78
N LEU A 77 9.12 -1.03 -3.97
CA LEU A 77 9.76 -2.28 -4.42
C LEU A 77 10.92 -2.67 -3.49
N SER A 78 11.75 -1.71 -3.09
CA SER A 78 12.83 -1.89 -2.13
C SER A 78 12.31 -2.41 -0.78
N SER A 79 11.19 -1.87 -0.30
CA SER A 79 10.55 -2.32 0.94
C SER A 79 10.09 -3.79 0.87
N TRP A 80 9.56 -4.23 -0.27
CA TRP A 80 9.23 -5.63 -0.53
C TRP A 80 10.46 -6.52 -0.62
N TYR A 81 11.46 -6.10 -1.38
CA TYR A 81 12.73 -6.81 -1.54
C TYR A 81 13.41 -7.06 -0.19
N ARG A 82 13.51 -6.03 0.67
CA ARG A 82 14.06 -6.17 2.03
C ARG A 82 13.19 -7.04 2.93
N TYR A 83 11.87 -6.97 2.78
CA TYR A 83 10.95 -7.79 3.56
C TYR A 83 11.10 -9.27 3.26
N ARG A 84 11.20 -9.64 1.98
CA ARG A 84 11.36 -11.02 1.52
C ARG A 84 12.76 -11.59 1.76
N ALA A 85 13.69 -10.78 2.23
CA ALA A 85 15.04 -11.19 2.60
C ALA A 85 15.20 -11.58 4.08
N ARG A 86 14.15 -11.45 4.88
CA ARG A 86 14.21 -11.73 6.33
C ARG A 86 14.43 -13.20 6.59
N ASP A 87 15.13 -13.51 7.68
CA ASP A 87 15.48 -14.88 8.10
C ASP A 87 14.28 -15.84 8.13
N GLN A 88 13.08 -15.36 8.51
CA GLN A 88 11.86 -16.18 8.55
C GLN A 88 11.34 -16.58 7.17
N ILE A 89 11.83 -15.95 6.10
CA ILE A 89 11.43 -16.19 4.70
C ILE A 89 12.54 -16.92 3.93
N VAL A 90 13.79 -16.89 4.41
CA VAL A 90 14.91 -17.62 3.79
C VAL A 90 14.57 -19.10 3.62
N GLY A 91 14.83 -19.64 2.42
CA GLY A 91 14.50 -21.02 2.05
C GLY A 91 13.09 -21.22 1.47
N HIS A 92 12.21 -20.21 1.55
CA HIS A 92 10.91 -20.23 0.86
C HIS A 92 11.02 -19.71 -0.59
N ALA A 93 10.11 -20.16 -1.46
CA ALA A 93 10.07 -19.76 -2.87
C ALA A 93 9.89 -18.25 -3.09
N ASN A 94 9.32 -17.55 -2.11
CA ASN A 94 9.14 -16.09 -2.13
C ASN A 94 10.32 -15.31 -1.52
N SER A 95 11.44 -15.98 -1.19
CA SER A 95 12.64 -15.34 -0.64
C SER A 95 13.39 -14.53 -1.69
N THR A 96 13.92 -13.38 -1.28
CA THR A 96 14.84 -12.57 -2.08
C THR A 96 16.28 -12.62 -1.55
N ALA A 97 16.59 -13.53 -0.63
CA ALA A 97 17.91 -13.61 0.01
C ALA A 97 19.06 -13.78 -0.99
N GLU A 98 18.83 -14.52 -2.07
CA GLU A 98 19.86 -14.88 -3.05
C GLU A 98 19.76 -14.12 -4.38
N VAL A 99 18.87 -13.12 -4.48
CA VAL A 99 18.71 -12.29 -5.68
C VAL A 99 19.16 -10.86 -5.42
N THR A 100 19.63 -10.17 -6.46
CA THR A 100 19.92 -8.72 -6.39
C THR A 100 18.64 -7.92 -6.51
N PHE A 101 18.70 -6.61 -6.21
CA PHE A 101 17.54 -5.74 -6.38
C PHE A 101 17.16 -5.55 -7.86
N ASP A 102 18.14 -5.42 -8.75
CA ASP A 102 17.91 -5.37 -10.19
C ASP A 102 17.21 -6.64 -10.70
N THR A 103 17.64 -7.83 -10.27
CA THR A 103 16.97 -9.10 -10.64
C THR A 103 15.54 -9.15 -10.09
N PHE A 104 15.30 -8.63 -8.89
CA PHE A 104 13.95 -8.55 -8.33
C PHE A 104 13.04 -7.61 -9.14
N VAL A 105 13.53 -6.45 -9.54
CA VAL A 105 12.76 -5.48 -10.33
C VAL A 105 12.52 -5.99 -11.76
N ASP A 106 13.53 -6.56 -12.42
CA ASP A 106 13.38 -7.23 -13.70
C ASP A 106 12.31 -8.32 -13.65
N ALA A 107 12.37 -9.18 -12.62
CA ALA A 107 11.39 -10.23 -12.42
C ALA A 107 9.98 -9.68 -12.16
N TRP A 108 9.83 -8.56 -11.43
CA TRP A 108 8.54 -7.92 -11.15
C TRP A 108 7.89 -7.30 -12.41
N LEU A 109 8.69 -6.91 -13.41
CA LEU A 109 8.22 -6.40 -14.69
C LEU A 109 7.64 -7.50 -15.60
N GLN A 110 7.93 -8.78 -15.34
CA GLN A 110 7.42 -9.89 -16.12
C GLN A 110 5.90 -10.07 -15.96
N ASP A 111 5.24 -10.59 -17.00
CA ASP A 111 3.79 -10.87 -16.98
C ASP A 111 3.41 -11.95 -15.95
N ASP A 112 4.25 -12.99 -15.82
CA ASP A 112 4.13 -14.02 -14.79
C ASP A 112 5.40 -14.05 -13.92
N PRO A 113 5.48 -13.15 -12.93
CA PRO A 113 6.67 -13.02 -12.10
C PRO A 113 6.83 -14.25 -11.19
N PRO A 114 8.07 -14.68 -10.90
CA PRO A 114 8.33 -15.71 -9.91
C PRO A 114 7.82 -15.30 -8.51
N ASP A 115 7.62 -16.28 -7.63
CA ASP A 115 7.02 -16.07 -6.31
C ASP A 115 7.71 -14.99 -5.49
N TYR A 116 9.03 -14.84 -5.59
CA TYR A 116 9.81 -13.82 -4.90
C TYR A 116 9.58 -12.40 -5.43
N ALA A 117 9.06 -12.22 -6.65
CA ALA A 117 8.72 -10.94 -7.25
C ALA A 117 7.19 -10.68 -7.34
N LYS A 118 6.37 -11.69 -7.05
CA LYS A 118 4.89 -11.58 -7.06
C LYS A 118 4.35 -10.76 -5.88
N VAL A 119 4.46 -9.43 -5.95
CA VAL A 119 4.05 -8.48 -4.88
C VAL A 119 2.89 -7.54 -5.27
N GLY A 120 2.42 -7.59 -6.51
CA GLY A 120 1.33 -6.76 -7.02
C GLY A 120 1.80 -5.39 -7.51
N ARG A 121 0.87 -4.44 -7.62
CA ARG A 121 1.11 -3.06 -8.11
C ARG A 121 0.27 -2.08 -7.28
N GLN A 122 0.81 -0.92 -6.93
CA GLN A 122 0.06 0.07 -6.14
C GLN A 122 -1.05 0.71 -6.96
N SER A 123 -0.80 1.02 -8.23
CA SER A 123 -1.81 1.54 -9.18
C SER A 123 -3.05 0.65 -9.23
N ARG A 124 -2.86 -0.65 -9.46
CA ARG A 124 -3.96 -1.63 -9.48
C ARG A 124 -4.66 -1.78 -8.13
N PHE A 125 -3.98 -1.50 -7.03
CA PHE A 125 -4.57 -1.60 -5.69
C PHE A 125 -5.60 -0.49 -5.43
N VAL A 126 -5.31 0.72 -5.91
CA VAL A 126 -6.12 1.93 -5.67
C VAL A 126 -7.03 2.32 -6.84
N SER A 127 -6.96 1.60 -7.95
CA SER A 127 -7.80 1.84 -9.12
C SER A 127 -9.05 0.95 -9.19
N GLU A 128 -10.06 1.44 -9.90
CA GLU A 128 -11.23 0.68 -10.34
C GLU A 128 -10.88 -0.27 -11.50
N GLY A 129 -11.85 -1.08 -11.93
CA GLY A 129 -11.66 -2.06 -13.01
C GLY A 129 -11.32 -1.48 -14.39
N ASP A 130 -11.63 -0.20 -14.61
CA ASP A 130 -11.30 0.56 -15.83
C ASP A 130 -9.97 1.33 -15.74
N GLY A 131 -9.24 1.20 -14.61
CA GLY A 131 -7.97 1.87 -14.36
C GLY A 131 -8.08 3.27 -13.78
N SER A 132 -9.29 3.85 -13.67
CA SER A 132 -9.50 5.14 -13.00
C SER A 132 -9.19 5.03 -11.50
N LEU A 133 -8.82 6.15 -10.86
CA LEU A 133 -8.54 6.15 -9.42
C LEU A 133 -9.85 5.95 -8.66
N GLY A 134 -9.91 4.93 -7.80
CA GLY A 134 -11.13 4.57 -7.05
C GLY A 134 -11.09 4.87 -5.56
N VAL A 135 -10.04 5.56 -5.11
CA VAL A 135 -9.97 6.17 -3.77
C VAL A 135 -10.36 7.65 -3.84
N ASP A 136 -11.02 8.13 -2.80
CA ASP A 136 -11.43 9.52 -2.65
C ASP A 136 -10.27 10.38 -2.09
N HIS A 137 -9.42 9.78 -1.24
CA HIS A 137 -8.25 10.43 -0.63
C HIS A 137 -7.00 9.58 -0.82
N LEU A 138 -5.94 10.15 -1.37
CA LEU A 138 -4.68 9.45 -1.62
C LEU A 138 -3.52 10.29 -1.10
N PHE A 139 -2.67 9.70 -0.27
CA PHE A 139 -1.54 10.38 0.35
C PHE A 139 -0.22 9.68 0.06
N ARG A 140 0.87 10.43 0.24
CA ARG A 140 2.22 9.92 0.04
C ARG A 140 2.85 9.45 1.35
N HIS A 141 3.56 8.35 1.27
CA HIS A 141 4.31 7.79 2.39
C HIS A 141 5.45 8.71 2.88
N ASP A 142 6.08 9.47 1.99
CA ASP A 142 7.13 10.43 2.38
C ASP A 142 6.56 11.71 3.02
N GLN A 143 5.25 11.90 2.96
CA GLN A 143 4.52 13.04 3.53
C GLN A 143 3.37 12.57 4.43
N LEU A 144 3.60 11.50 5.22
CA LEU A 144 2.58 10.91 6.11
C LEU A 144 1.92 11.90 7.07
N HIS A 145 2.60 13.00 7.42
CA HIS A 145 2.04 14.05 8.26
C HIS A 145 0.75 14.68 7.68
N GLU A 146 0.61 14.75 6.35
CA GLU A 146 -0.62 15.21 5.69
C GLU A 146 -1.78 14.23 5.89
N ALA A 147 -1.49 12.94 5.75
CA ALA A 147 -2.45 11.88 6.02
C ALA A 147 -2.89 11.90 7.49
N VAL A 148 -1.95 12.11 8.42
CA VAL A 148 -2.23 12.23 9.85
C VAL A 148 -3.13 13.42 10.12
N ALA A 149 -2.79 14.62 9.62
CA ALA A 149 -3.61 15.82 9.83
C ALA A 149 -5.04 15.64 9.28
N PHE A 150 -5.18 15.04 8.09
CA PHE A 150 -6.50 14.69 7.54
C PHE A 150 -7.27 13.73 8.46
N LEU A 151 -6.60 12.69 8.96
CA LEU A 151 -7.23 11.68 9.81
C LEU A 151 -7.63 12.26 11.17
N GLU A 152 -6.80 13.09 11.79
CA GLU A 152 -7.09 13.78 13.05
C GLU A 152 -8.35 14.65 12.94
N ASP A 153 -8.48 15.39 11.84
CA ASP A 153 -9.70 16.15 11.53
C ASP A 153 -10.90 15.20 11.34
N ARG A 154 -10.74 14.09 10.60
CA ARG A 154 -11.83 13.14 10.38
C ARG A 154 -12.33 12.45 11.64
N VAL A 155 -11.43 12.04 12.53
CA VAL A 155 -11.79 11.31 13.76
C VAL A 155 -11.99 12.23 14.96
N GLN A 156 -11.68 13.54 14.81
CA GLN A 156 -11.76 14.56 15.86
C GLN A 156 -10.95 14.18 17.11
N ALA A 157 -9.73 13.67 16.88
CA ALA A 157 -8.79 13.30 17.93
C ALA A 157 -7.35 13.48 17.45
N THR A 158 -6.44 13.76 18.38
CA THR A 158 -4.99 13.77 18.10
C THR A 158 -4.46 12.34 18.07
N LEU A 159 -3.62 12.03 17.08
CA LEU A 159 -3.05 10.71 16.88
C LEU A 159 -1.58 10.69 17.32
N ASP A 160 -1.24 9.84 18.28
CA ASP A 160 0.16 9.56 18.62
C ASP A 160 0.74 8.54 17.64
N VAL A 161 1.14 9.03 16.47
CA VAL A 161 1.75 8.20 15.43
C VAL A 161 3.24 8.06 15.73
N GLY A 162 3.57 7.01 16.49
CA GLY A 162 4.95 6.62 16.74
C GLY A 162 5.73 6.28 15.47
N ARG A 163 7.04 6.03 15.59
CA ARG A 163 7.82 5.45 14.49
C ARG A 163 7.55 3.94 14.42
N SER A 164 7.13 3.42 13.27
CA SER A 164 7.00 1.97 13.08
C SER A 164 7.72 1.45 11.84
N ASN A 165 8.40 0.33 12.04
CA ASN A 165 9.00 -0.59 11.08
C ASN A 165 10.10 -0.04 10.14
N VAL A 166 11.35 -0.23 10.58
CA VAL A 166 12.53 -0.20 9.69
C VAL A 166 12.72 -1.63 9.16
N SER A 167 12.57 -1.83 7.85
CA SER A 167 13.05 -3.07 7.21
C SER A 167 14.58 -3.15 7.39
N PRO A 168 15.17 -4.36 7.46
CA PRO A 168 16.62 -4.51 7.60
C PRO A 168 17.36 -3.66 6.57
N ALA A 169 18.46 -3.02 6.99
CA ALA A 169 19.31 -2.29 6.07
C ALA A 169 19.94 -3.29 5.09
N ARG A 170 19.50 -3.24 3.84
CA ARG A 170 20.08 -3.98 2.72
C ARG A 170 20.12 -3.04 1.54
N ASP A 171 21.25 -3.02 0.84
CA ASP A 171 21.41 -2.23 -0.37
C ASP A 171 20.36 -2.64 -1.38
N ALA A 172 19.62 -1.64 -1.84
CA ALA A 172 18.52 -1.75 -2.78
C ALA A 172 18.55 -0.51 -3.66
N VAL A 173 19.72 -0.29 -4.26
CA VAL A 173 19.97 0.75 -5.25
C VAL A 173 19.82 0.10 -6.62
N LEU A 174 19.03 0.71 -7.48
CA LEU A 174 18.90 0.28 -8.88
C LEU A 174 20.10 0.75 -9.69
N SER A 175 20.51 -0.05 -10.66
CA SER A 175 21.34 0.48 -11.74
C SER A 175 20.55 1.53 -12.55
N ALA A 176 21.25 2.50 -13.14
CA ALA A 176 20.62 3.53 -13.96
C ALA A 176 19.85 2.94 -15.16
N GLU A 177 20.34 1.82 -15.71
CA GLU A 177 19.65 1.07 -16.77
C GLU A 177 18.33 0.48 -16.27
N MET A 178 18.33 -0.19 -15.11
CA MET A 178 17.13 -0.79 -14.55
C MET A 178 16.12 0.26 -14.10
N GLU A 179 16.56 1.38 -13.55
CA GLU A 179 15.70 2.51 -13.21
C GLU A 179 14.99 3.07 -14.45
N ALA A 180 15.75 3.35 -15.52
CA ALA A 180 15.17 3.83 -16.78
C ALA A 180 14.15 2.86 -17.38
N ARG A 181 14.46 1.56 -17.34
CA ARG A 181 13.54 0.51 -17.81
C ARG A 181 12.29 0.41 -16.96
N LEU A 182 12.42 0.46 -15.62
CA LEU A 182 11.28 0.46 -14.71
C LEU A 182 10.33 1.64 -14.99
N HIS A 183 10.88 2.83 -15.24
CA HIS A 183 10.09 4.00 -15.64
C HIS A 183 9.34 3.79 -16.97
N ALA A 184 9.97 3.12 -17.94
CA ALA A 184 9.37 2.87 -19.25
C ALA A 184 8.29 1.77 -19.22
N GLU A 185 8.49 0.71 -18.43
CA GLU A 185 7.62 -0.48 -18.42
C GLU A 185 6.54 -0.47 -17.32
N ALA A 186 6.66 0.41 -16.32
CA ALA A 186 5.63 0.60 -15.29
C ALA A 186 5.21 2.08 -15.12
N PRO A 187 4.90 2.80 -16.21
CA PRO A 187 4.61 4.23 -16.16
C PRO A 187 3.41 4.56 -15.25
N GLU A 188 2.47 3.62 -15.06
CA GLU A 188 1.32 3.81 -14.20
C GLU A 188 1.66 3.96 -12.71
N GLU A 189 2.73 3.31 -12.22
CA GLU A 189 3.16 3.45 -10.82
C GLU A 189 3.71 4.86 -10.58
N PHE A 190 4.51 5.37 -11.53
CA PHE A 190 5.10 6.70 -11.44
C PHE A 190 4.07 7.80 -11.70
N ALA A 191 3.14 7.60 -12.64
CA ALA A 191 2.04 8.52 -12.87
C ALA A 191 1.13 8.64 -11.63
N LEU A 192 0.87 7.53 -10.94
CA LEU A 192 0.14 7.55 -9.67
C LEU A 192 0.87 8.40 -8.62
N TRP A 193 2.17 8.21 -8.47
CA TRP A 193 2.99 8.94 -7.51
C TRP A 193 3.10 10.44 -7.83
N ALA A 194 3.29 10.78 -9.10
CA ALA A 194 3.45 12.15 -9.58
C ALA A 194 2.18 12.99 -9.41
N ARG A 195 0.99 12.38 -9.50
CA ARG A 195 -0.31 13.06 -9.26
C ARG A 195 -0.43 13.68 -7.87
N LEU A 196 0.37 13.22 -6.92
CA LEU A 196 0.36 13.66 -5.53
C LEU A 196 1.42 14.73 -5.23
N GLY A 197 2.19 15.16 -6.22
CA GLY A 197 3.29 16.12 -6.06
C GLY A 197 3.07 17.46 -6.76
N GLY A 198 1.81 17.84 -7.00
CA GLY A 198 1.41 19.09 -7.68
C GLY A 198 0.71 20.06 -6.76
#